data_AF-A0A2N2GDV8-F1
#
_entry.id   AF-A0A2N2GDV8-F1
#
_cell.length_a   1.000
_cell.length_b   1.000
_cell.length_c   1.000
_cell.angle_alpha   90.00
_cell.angle_beta   90.00
_cell.angle_gamma   90.00
#
_symmetry.space_group_name_H-M   'P 1'
#
loop_
_entity.id
_entity.type
_entity.pdbx_description
1 polymer ?
#
loop_
_entity_poly.entity_id
_entity_poly.type
_entity_poly.pdbx_seq_one_letter_code
_entity_poly.pdbx_strand_id
1 'polypeptide(L)' 'MHSFGRAVDINPVQNPVIYPAGLIALEGATYRPHNKGTFTAKHPIVQEFLKRGWHWGGNFEQPKNYHHFEKT' A
#
# COMPACT_ATOMS: atom_id res chain seq x y z
N MET A 1 -5.18 -2.12 -12.02
CA MET A 1 -4.03 -1.46 -12.66
C MET A 1 -2.86 -2.39 -12.99
N HIS A 2 -2.63 -3.44 -12.21
CA HIS A 2 -1.58 -4.46 -12.48
C HIS A 2 -1.65 -5.08 -13.89
N SER A 3 -2.83 -5.49 -14.35
CA SER A 3 -3.02 -6.07 -15.69
C SER A 3 -2.63 -5.13 -16.85
N PHE A 4 -2.58 -3.83 -16.60
CA PHE A 4 -2.15 -2.82 -17.58
C PHE A 4 -0.66 -2.47 -17.46
N GLY A 5 0.12 -3.15 -16.59
CA GLY A 5 1.52 -2.80 -16.32
C GLY A 5 1.71 -1.45 -15.62
N ARG A 6 0.66 -0.96 -14.93
CA ARG A 6 0.58 0.39 -14.36
C ARG A 6 0.49 0.42 -12.82
N ALA A 7 0.85 -0.68 -12.17
CA ALA A 7 0.88 -0.77 -10.72
C ALA A 7 2.08 -1.56 -10.21
N VAL A 8 2.44 -1.30 -8.96
CA VAL A 8 3.49 -2.02 -8.24
C VAL A 8 3.06 -2.22 -6.79
N ASP A 9 3.33 -3.41 -6.26
CA ASP A 9 3.13 -3.73 -4.86
C ASP A 9 4.49 -3.93 -4.18
N ILE A 10 4.73 -3.26 -3.04
CA ILE A 10 6.03 -3.32 -2.33
C ILE A 10 5.85 -3.80 -0.89
N ASN A 11 6.61 -4.84 -0.54
CA ASN A 11 6.62 -5.52 0.76
C ASN A 11 5.22 -5.91 1.29
N PRO A 12 4.43 -6.75 0.57
CA PRO A 12 3.04 -7.06 0.95
C PRO A 12 2.84 -7.65 2.36
N VAL A 13 3.85 -8.34 2.92
CA VAL A 13 3.80 -8.86 4.30
C VAL A 13 3.84 -7.73 5.34
N GLN A 14 4.58 -6.66 5.07
CA GLN A 14 4.70 -5.49 5.96
C GLN A 14 3.64 -4.42 5.68
N ASN A 15 3.16 -4.36 4.44
CA ASN A 15 2.21 -3.39 3.91
C ASN A 15 0.96 -4.11 3.36
N PRO A 16 0.22 -4.85 4.18
CA PRO A 16 -0.87 -5.68 3.67
C PRO A 16 -2.05 -4.85 3.14
N VAL A 17 -2.95 -5.54 2.43
CA VAL A 17 -4.30 -5.05 2.25
C VAL A 17 -5.13 -5.38 3.49
N ILE A 18 -5.92 -4.43 3.96
CA ILE A 18 -6.86 -4.57 5.07
C ILE A 18 -8.27 -4.30 4.54
N TYR A 19 -9.11 -5.33 4.57
CA TYR A 19 -10.49 -5.26 4.14
C TYR A 19 -11.41 -4.65 5.21
N PRO A 20 -12.62 -4.17 4.85
CA PRO A 20 -13.56 -3.58 5.80
C PRO A 20 -13.86 -4.42 7.04
N ALA A 21 -13.91 -5.75 6.88
CA ALA A 21 -14.15 -6.69 7.97
C ALA A 21 -12.92 -6.96 8.85
N GLY A 22 -11.82 -6.24 8.65
CA GLY A 22 -10.55 -6.44 9.36
C GLY A 22 -9.74 -7.62 8.84
N LEU A 23 -10.20 -8.34 7.81
CA LEU A 23 -9.41 -9.37 7.15
C LEU A 23 -8.14 -8.73 6.56
N ILE A 24 -7.00 -9.31 6.89
CA ILE A 24 -5.69 -8.89 6.38
C ILE A 24 -5.21 -9.95 5.39
N ALA A 25 -4.80 -9.52 4.20
CA ALA A 25 -4.12 -10.38 3.23
C ALA A 25 -2.74 -9.81 2.89
N LEU A 26 -1.71 -10.63 2.70
CA LEU A 26 -1.66 -12.11 2.75
C LEU A 26 -1.77 -12.67 4.19
N GLU A 27 -2.07 -13.96 4.33
CA GLU A 27 -1.99 -14.67 5.61
C GLU A 27 -0.63 -14.45 6.30
N GLY A 28 -0.65 -14.20 7.61
CA GLY A 28 0.55 -13.89 8.39
C GLY A 28 1.10 -12.47 8.21
N ALA A 29 0.56 -11.66 7.29
CA ALA A 29 0.93 -10.27 7.16
C ALA A 29 0.42 -9.44 8.35
N THR A 30 1.17 -8.39 8.73
CA THR A 30 0.75 -7.49 9.81
C THR A 30 1.19 -6.08 9.51
N TYR A 31 0.23 -5.15 9.55
CA TYR A 31 0.52 -3.73 9.40
C TYR A 31 1.01 -3.14 10.72
N ARG A 32 2.30 -2.75 10.78
CA ARG A 32 2.94 -2.15 11.96
C ARG A 32 3.58 -0.81 11.61
N PRO A 33 2.84 0.32 11.67
CA PRO A 33 3.29 1.64 11.18
C PRO A 33 4.64 2.15 11.73
N HIS A 34 5.05 1.67 12.90
CA HIS A 34 6.30 2.06 13.56
C HIS A 34 7.50 1.23 13.10
N ASN A 35 7.29 0.11 12.39
CA ASN A 35 8.36 -0.73 11.91
C ASN A 35 9.00 -0.13 10.66
N LYS A 36 10.32 -0.30 10.53
CA LYS A 36 11.06 0.07 9.32
C LYS A 36 10.49 -0.68 8.10
N GLY A 37 10.29 0.05 7.01
CA GLY A 37 9.75 -0.50 5.76
C GLY A 37 8.22 -0.58 5.70
N THR A 38 7.52 -0.27 6.79
CA THR A 38 6.06 -0.12 6.76
C THR A 38 5.68 1.27 6.26
N PHE A 39 4.85 1.31 5.21
CA PHE A 39 4.39 2.54 4.60
C PHE A 39 3.32 3.22 5.43
N THR A 40 3.54 4.51 5.62
CA THR A 40 2.58 5.47 6.17
C THR A 40 2.51 6.65 5.22
N ALA A 41 1.52 7.52 5.36
CA ALA A 41 1.42 8.72 4.54
C ALA A 41 2.71 9.57 4.58
N LYS A 42 3.47 9.55 5.69
CA LYS A 42 4.73 10.30 5.86
C LYS A 42 5.97 9.54 5.40
N HIS A 43 5.84 8.30 4.93
CA HIS A 43 6.98 7.49 4.52
C HIS A 43 7.64 8.08 3.26
N PRO A 44 8.99 8.20 3.19
CA PRO A 44 9.67 8.83 2.05
C PRO A 44 9.30 8.23 0.69
N ILE A 45 9.19 6.89 0.62
CA ILE A 45 8.77 6.19 -0.61
C ILE A 45 7.36 6.61 -1.03
N VAL A 46 6.40 6.67 -0.09
CA VAL A 46 5.03 7.08 -0.39
C VAL A 46 5.00 8.51 -0.95
N GLN A 47 5.69 9.43 -0.27
CA GLN A 47 5.77 10.83 -0.71
C GLN A 47 6.39 10.96 -2.12
N GLU A 48 7.41 10.15 -2.42
CA GLU A 48 8.12 10.19 -3.69
C GLU A 48 7.29 9.65 -4.86
N PHE A 49 6.44 8.64 -4.60
CA PHE A 49 5.43 8.14 -5.54
C PHE A 49 4.34 9.19 -5.79
N LEU A 50 3.77 9.77 -4.73
CA LEU A 50 2.73 10.80 -4.83
C LEU A 50 3.24 12.02 -5.63
N LYS A 51 4.48 12.47 -5.38
CA LYS A 51 5.13 13.55 -6.14
C LYS A 51 5.24 13.27 -7.65
N ARG A 52 5.32 12.00 -8.06
CA ARG A 52 5.38 11.56 -9.47
C ARG A 52 4.01 11.32 -10.10
N GLY A 53 2.94 11.64 -9.38
CA GLY A 53 1.56 11.43 -9.83
C GLY A 53 1.10 9.98 -9.75
N TRP A 54 1.72 9.16 -8.89
CA TRP A 54 1.15 7.86 -8.53
C TRP A 54 0.12 8.05 -7.42
N HIS A 55 -0.87 7.16 -7.39
CA HIS A 55 -1.80 7.00 -6.29
C HIS A 55 -1.31 5.88 -5.38
N TRP A 56 -1.51 6.03 -4.08
CA TRP A 56 -1.16 5.03 -3.09
C TRP A 56 -2.42 4.42 -2.49
N GLY A 57 -2.50 3.10 -2.45
CA GLY A 57 -3.68 2.36 -1.97
C GLY A 57 -3.98 2.55 -0.48
N GLY A 58 -3.03 3.08 0.31
CA GLY A 58 -3.31 3.54 1.68
C GLY A 58 -4.30 4.72 1.75
N ASN A 59 -4.47 5.47 0.65
CA ASN A 59 -5.41 6.59 0.54
C ASN A 59 -6.82 6.15 0.12
N PHE A 60 -7.03 4.89 -0.31
CA PHE A 60 -8.36 4.40 -0.65
C PHE A 60 -9.28 4.42 0.57
N GLU A 61 -10.58 4.59 0.38
CA GLU A 61 -11.55 4.52 1.48
C GLU A 61 -11.56 3.11 2.08
N GLN A 62 -11.84 2.11 1.23
CA GLN A 62 -11.75 0.68 1.51
C GLN A 62 -11.51 -0.09 0.20
N PRO A 63 -10.80 -1.21 0.23
CA PRO A 63 -9.93 -1.67 1.32
C PRO A 63 -8.70 -0.76 1.45
N LYS A 64 -8.08 -0.70 2.63
CA LYS A 64 -6.78 -0.05 2.79
C LYS A 64 -5.70 -0.93 2.18
N ASN A 65 -5.13 -0.53 1.04
CA ASN A 65 -4.17 -1.35 0.32
C ASN A 65 -2.75 -0.77 0.42
N TYR A 66 -2.03 -1.10 1.50
CA TYR A 66 -0.80 -0.37 1.84
C TYR A 66 0.38 -0.67 0.92
N HIS A 67 0.48 -1.85 0.31
CA HIS A 67 1.57 -2.18 -0.61
C HIS A 67 1.42 -1.52 -1.98
N HIS A 68 0.19 -1.11 -2.32
CA HIS A 68 -0.19 -0.82 -3.69
C HIS A 68 0.08 0.61 -4.11
N PHE A 69 0.70 0.77 -5.27
CA PHE A 69 0.81 2.03 -5.98
C PHE A 69 0.36 1.85 -7.42
N GLU A 70 -0.39 2.81 -7.95
CA GLU A 70 -0.85 2.80 -9.34
C GLU A 70 -0.80 4.18 -9.99
N LYS A 71 -0.65 4.22 -11.31
CA LYS A 71 -0.64 5.47 -12.07
C LYS A 71 -1.35 5.29 -13.41
N THR A 72 -2.22 6.21 -13.76
CA THR A 72 -2.91 6.21 -15.06
C THR A 72 -1.99 6.70 -16.17
#